data_AF-N9FAY5-F1
#
_entry.id   AF-N9FAY5-F1
#
_cell.length_a   1.000
_cell.length_b   1.000
_cell.length_c   1.000
_cell.angle_alpha   90.00
_cell.angle_beta   90.00
_cell.angle_gamma   90.00
#
_symmetry.space_group_name_H-M   'P 1'
#
loop_
_entity.id
_entity.type
_entity.pdbx_description
1 polymer ?
#
loop_
_entity_poly.entity_id
_entity_poly.type
_entity_poly.pdbx_seq_one_letter_code
_entity_poly.pdbx_strand_id
1 'polypeptide(L)'
;MIKTTYKLISKLNNKESTYGKYVEKEKIDIVQLKVMYSIYEQYYENTKFSIFVDDFKKKSGAIVIFSSITHEIVGFSTVAVQHFYFEGKDYTVLFSGDTVIQKKYWGTRTLQSAMLKFMMKLRVKYPANSNMRCDSFKSLMIINKLSKFL
;
A
#
# COMPACT_ATOMS: atom_id res chain seq x y z
N MET A 1 -31.11 22.94 -4.96
CA MET A 1 -31.26 21.47 -4.76
C MET A 1 -29.95 20.69 -4.89
N ILE A 2 -29.10 20.91 -5.90
CA ILE A 2 -27.91 20.08 -6.18
C ILE A 2 -26.83 20.09 -5.05
N LYS A 3 -26.56 21.24 -4.42
CA LYS A 3 -25.57 21.37 -3.33
C LYS A 3 -25.97 20.57 -2.07
N THR A 4 -27.27 20.48 -1.79
CA THR A 4 -27.80 19.74 -0.65
C THR A 4 -27.65 18.24 -0.86
N THR A 5 -27.89 17.77 -2.09
CA THR A 5 -27.72 16.36 -2.48
C THR A 5 -26.25 15.93 -2.42
N TYR A 6 -25.30 16.77 -2.87
CA TYR A 6 -23.86 16.48 -2.73
C TYR A 6 -23.41 16.36 -1.27
N LYS A 7 -23.91 17.25 -0.40
CA LYS A 7 -23.60 17.24 1.04
C LYS A 7 -24.21 16.03 1.75
N LEU A 8 -25.37 15.55 1.29
CA LEU A 8 -26.02 14.31 1.75
C LEU A 8 -25.28 13.05 1.26
N ILE A 9 -24.88 13.01 -0.01
CA ILE A 9 -24.10 11.89 -0.58
C ILE A 9 -22.71 11.81 0.09
N SER A 10 -22.07 12.94 0.40
CA SER A 10 -20.81 12.95 1.16
C SER A 10 -21.00 12.51 2.61
N LYS A 11 -22.18 12.72 3.21
CA LYS A 11 -22.52 12.28 4.57
C LYS A 11 -22.84 10.78 4.66
N LEU A 12 -23.36 10.19 3.57
CA LEU A 12 -23.61 8.75 3.45
C LEU A 12 -22.33 7.93 3.21
N ASN A 13 -21.27 8.56 2.69
CA ASN A 13 -19.92 7.99 2.64
C ASN A 13 -19.20 8.17 3.98
N ASN A 14 -19.80 7.68 5.06
CA ASN A 14 -19.19 7.63 6.40
C ASN A 14 -18.13 6.53 6.47
N LYS A 15 -17.26 6.49 5.46
CA LYS A 15 -16.18 5.52 5.36
C LYS A 15 -15.12 5.95 6.35
N GLU A 16 -14.86 5.08 7.32
CA GLU A 16 -13.89 5.35 8.37
C GLU A 16 -12.56 5.86 7.77
N SER A 17 -12.07 6.97 8.32
CA SER A 17 -10.80 7.56 7.93
C SER A 17 -9.66 6.57 8.21
N THR A 18 -8.65 6.60 7.37
CA THR A 18 -7.43 5.79 7.52
C THR A 18 -6.20 6.65 7.31
N TYR A 19 -5.08 6.24 7.89
CA TYR A 19 -3.77 6.79 7.60
C TYR A 19 -2.81 5.66 7.25
N GLY A 20 -1.72 6.00 6.56
CA GLY A 20 -0.76 4.99 6.12
C GLY A 20 0.66 5.50 6.11
N LYS A 21 1.60 4.59 6.33
CA LYS A 21 3.04 4.87 6.31
C LYS A 21 3.83 3.67 5.79
N TYR A 22 4.97 3.96 5.18
CA TYR A 22 5.98 2.93 4.94
C TYR A 22 6.63 2.52 6.27
N VAL A 23 6.79 1.21 6.45
CA VAL A 23 7.53 0.58 7.55
C VAL A 23 8.53 -0.39 6.94
N GLU A 24 9.80 -0.25 7.32
CA GLU A 24 10.89 -1.15 6.93
C GLU A 24 10.63 -2.55 7.50
N LYS A 25 11.05 -3.60 6.78
CA LYS A 25 10.75 -4.98 7.19
C LYS A 25 11.28 -5.30 8.60
N GLU A 26 12.42 -4.73 8.98
CA GLU A 26 13.06 -4.95 10.29
C GLU A 26 12.24 -4.36 11.45
N LYS A 27 11.32 -3.43 11.14
CA LYS A 27 10.44 -2.77 12.10
C LYS A 27 9.03 -3.36 12.13
N ILE A 28 8.76 -4.37 11.31
CA ILE A 28 7.48 -5.10 11.32
C ILE A 28 7.69 -6.38 12.12
N ASP A 29 7.11 -6.43 13.31
CA ASP A 29 7.22 -7.59 14.18
C ASP A 29 6.28 -8.73 13.77
N ILE A 30 6.43 -9.88 14.44
CA ILE A 30 5.63 -11.07 14.16
C ILE A 30 4.14 -10.88 14.46
N VAL A 31 3.78 -10.02 15.41
CA VAL A 31 2.38 -9.74 15.77
C VAL A 31 1.73 -8.96 14.63
N GLN A 32 2.41 -7.94 14.10
CA GLN A 32 1.96 -7.19 12.93
C GLN A 32 1.89 -8.07 11.68
N LEU A 33 2.86 -8.97 11.46
CA LEU A 33 2.80 -9.92 10.34
C LEU A 33 1.59 -10.85 10.44
N LYS A 34 1.23 -11.31 11.65
CA LYS A 34 0.02 -12.13 11.85
C LYS A 34 -1.24 -11.36 11.52
N VAL A 35 -1.33 -10.08 11.90
CA VAL A 35 -2.48 -9.23 11.54
C VAL A 35 -2.53 -8.95 10.03
N MET A 36 -1.37 -8.70 9.40
CA MET A 36 -1.30 -8.56 7.95
C MET A 36 -1.78 -9.85 7.26
N TYR A 37 -1.29 -11.00 7.71
CA TYR A 37 -1.70 -12.29 7.17
C TYR A 37 -3.19 -12.58 7.38
N SER A 38 -3.76 -12.26 8.54
CA SER A 38 -5.19 -12.48 8.79
C SER A 38 -6.08 -11.63 7.89
N ILE A 39 -5.60 -10.48 7.42
CA ILE A 39 -6.26 -9.70 6.38
C ILE A 39 -6.03 -10.36 5.01
N TYR A 40 -4.79 -10.76 4.71
CA TYR A 40 -4.41 -11.37 3.43
C TYR A 40 -5.21 -12.65 3.13
N GLU A 41 -5.30 -13.59 4.08
CA GLU A 41 -5.95 -14.89 3.88
C GLU A 41 -7.46 -14.78 3.58
N GLN A 42 -8.09 -13.65 3.90
CA GLN A 42 -9.50 -13.38 3.55
C GLN A 42 -9.71 -13.12 2.05
N TYR A 43 -8.65 -12.83 1.30
CA TYR A 43 -8.71 -12.43 -0.12
C TYR A 43 -7.92 -13.35 -1.05
N TYR A 44 -7.05 -14.20 -0.50
CA TYR A 44 -6.19 -15.09 -1.27
C TYR A 44 -6.38 -16.54 -0.81
N GLU A 45 -6.62 -17.43 -1.77
CA GLU A 45 -6.78 -18.86 -1.53
C GLU A 45 -5.43 -19.59 -1.47
N ASN A 46 -5.41 -20.80 -0.88
CA ASN A 46 -4.21 -21.66 -0.79
C ASN A 46 -3.00 -20.98 -0.13
N THR A 47 -3.25 -20.11 0.84
CA THR A 47 -2.21 -19.37 1.55
C THR A 47 -1.83 -20.06 2.86
N LYS A 48 -0.61 -19.81 3.32
CA LYS A 48 -0.12 -20.21 4.64
C LYS A 48 0.70 -19.08 5.23
N PHE A 49 0.65 -18.91 6.54
CA PHE A 49 1.42 -17.87 7.23
C PHE A 49 2.91 -17.96 6.93
N SER A 50 3.48 -19.17 6.89
CA SER A 50 4.90 -19.38 6.56
C SER A 50 5.27 -18.87 5.16
N ILE A 51 4.43 -19.16 4.16
CA ILE A 51 4.64 -18.71 2.77
C ILE A 51 4.60 -17.18 2.71
N PHE A 52 3.61 -16.56 3.36
CA PHE A 52 3.50 -15.10 3.44
C PHE A 52 4.74 -14.46 4.09
N VAL A 53 5.19 -15.01 5.22
CA VAL A 53 6.39 -14.53 5.93
C VAL A 53 7.65 -14.69 5.08
N ASP A 54 7.81 -15.82 4.38
CA ASP A 54 8.98 -16.07 3.54
C ASP A 54 9.00 -15.19 2.28
N ASP A 55 7.85 -14.85 1.71
CA ASP A 55 7.77 -13.83 0.66
C ASP A 55 8.08 -12.43 1.23
N PHE A 56 7.52 -12.09 2.40
CA PHE A 56 7.75 -10.80 3.05
C PHE A 56 9.23 -10.53 3.36
N LYS A 57 10.00 -11.56 3.78
CA LYS A 57 11.45 -11.45 4.04
C LYS A 57 12.25 -10.95 2.83
N LYS A 58 11.78 -11.25 1.61
CA LYS A 58 12.42 -10.84 0.35
C LYS A 58 12.13 -9.38 -0.03
N LYS A 59 11.19 -8.74 0.68
CA LYS A 59 10.80 -7.34 0.44
C LYS A 59 11.72 -6.39 1.20
N SER A 60 11.53 -5.09 0.98
CA SER A 60 12.18 -4.02 1.75
C SER A 60 11.32 -3.55 2.93
N GLY A 61 10.01 -3.74 2.83
CA GLY A 61 9.04 -3.37 3.87
C GLY A 61 7.62 -3.42 3.36
N ALA A 62 6.74 -2.64 3.98
CA ALA A 62 5.36 -2.47 3.52
C ALA A 62 4.85 -1.04 3.74
N ILE A 63 3.95 -0.59 2.87
CA ILE A 63 3.00 0.47 3.23
C ILE A 63 1.93 -0.16 4.11
N VAL A 64 1.86 0.23 5.38
CA VAL A 64 0.85 -0.26 6.33
C VAL A 64 -0.25 0.80 6.47
N ILE A 65 -1.51 0.36 6.41
CA ILE A 65 -2.70 1.20 6.51
C ILE A 65 -3.38 0.92 7.85
N PHE A 66 -3.72 1.97 8.57
CA PHE A 66 -4.30 1.93 9.89
C PHE A 66 -5.67 2.59 9.90
N SER A 67 -6.59 2.06 10.72
CA SER A 67 -7.81 2.78 11.09
C SER A 67 -7.44 4.04 11.86
N SER A 68 -8.02 5.18 11.50
CA SER A 68 -7.83 6.43 12.27
C SER A 68 -8.54 6.40 13.63
N ILE A 69 -9.42 5.42 13.87
CA ILE A 69 -10.19 5.28 15.12
C ILE A 69 -9.53 4.26 16.05
N THR A 70 -9.33 3.02 15.56
CA THR A 70 -8.83 1.93 16.40
C THR A 70 -7.30 1.83 16.39
N HIS A 71 -6.62 2.52 15.46
CA HIS A 71 -5.17 2.39 15.23
C HIS A 71 -4.70 0.97 14.86
N GLU A 72 -5.62 0.07 14.56
CA GLU A 72 -5.31 -1.28 14.09
C GLU A 72 -4.93 -1.28 12.61
N ILE A 73 -4.16 -2.29 12.22
CA ILE A 73 -3.83 -2.52 10.80
C ILE A 73 -5.10 -2.97 10.09
N VAL A 74 -5.42 -2.29 9.00
CA VAL A 74 -6.62 -2.56 8.18
C VAL A 74 -6.31 -2.81 6.72
N GLY A 75 -5.03 -2.79 6.37
CA GLY A 75 -4.54 -3.09 5.04
C GLY A 75 -3.04 -2.87 4.95
N PHE A 76 -2.45 -3.38 3.87
CA PHE A 76 -1.05 -3.17 3.56
C PHE A 76 -0.79 -3.32 2.06
N SER A 77 0.40 -2.91 1.66
CA SER A 77 1.01 -3.19 0.36
C SER A 77 2.47 -3.51 0.61
N THR A 78 2.92 -4.73 0.33
CA THR A 78 4.34 -5.10 0.48
C THR A 78 5.16 -4.41 -0.61
N VAL A 79 6.40 -4.06 -0.28
CA VAL A 79 7.22 -3.20 -1.12
C VAL A 79 8.65 -3.72 -1.20
N ALA A 80 9.15 -3.89 -2.42
CA ALA A 80 10.57 -4.12 -2.69
C ALA A 80 11.18 -2.89 -3.38
N VAL A 81 12.29 -2.42 -2.83
CA VAL A 81 13.14 -1.36 -3.40
C VAL A 81 14.42 -2.03 -3.87
N GLN A 82 14.74 -1.88 -5.15
CA GLN A 82 15.96 -2.40 -5.74
C GLN A 82 16.79 -1.26 -6.32
N HIS A 83 18.09 -1.35 -6.13
CA HIS A 83 19.08 -0.42 -6.66
C HIS A 83 19.98 -1.17 -7.64
N PHE A 84 20.23 -0.60 -8.81
CA PHE A 84 21.19 -1.15 -9.75
C PHE A 84 21.85 -0.05 -10.56
N TYR A 85 23.06 -0.34 -11.03
CA TYR A 85 23.82 0.53 -11.91
C TYR A 85 23.78 -0.01 -13.33
N PHE A 86 23.44 0.84 -14.29
CA PHE A 86 23.37 0.47 -15.70
C PHE A 86 23.73 1.66 -16.59
N GLU A 87 24.58 1.45 -17.59
CA GLU A 87 25.02 2.49 -18.56
C GLU A 87 25.46 3.81 -17.91
N GLY A 88 26.30 3.75 -16.87
CA GLY A 88 26.80 4.98 -16.25
C GLY A 88 25.84 5.62 -15.23
N LYS A 89 24.66 5.04 -14.99
CA LYS A 89 23.58 5.65 -14.20
C LYS A 89 23.08 4.71 -13.11
N ASP A 90 22.78 5.29 -11.95
CA ASP A 90 22.10 4.61 -10.86
C ASP A 90 20.58 4.66 -11.02
N TYR A 91 19.94 3.51 -10.81
CA TYR A 91 18.50 3.34 -10.88
C TYR A 91 17.95 2.92 -9.51
N THR A 92 16.74 3.38 -9.21
CA THR A 92 15.96 2.89 -8.06
C THR A 92 14.60 2.49 -8.55
N VAL A 93 14.29 1.21 -8.37
CA VAL A 93 13.01 0.65 -8.78
C VAL A 93 12.22 0.22 -7.57
N LEU A 94 10.95 0.61 -7.58
CA LEU A 94 9.99 0.36 -6.52
C LEU A 94 8.92 -0.60 -7.04
N PHE A 95 8.80 -1.76 -6.42
CA PHE A 95 7.78 -2.76 -6.72
C PHE A 95 6.80 -2.89 -5.56
N SER A 96 5.51 -2.84 -5.86
CA SER A 96 4.45 -3.25 -4.94
C SER A 96 4.15 -4.72 -5.19
N GLY A 97 4.21 -5.53 -4.13
CA GLY A 97 3.74 -6.91 -4.12
C GLY A 97 2.30 -6.99 -3.61
N ASP A 98 2.06 -7.96 -2.74
CA ASP A 98 0.77 -8.21 -2.09
C ASP A 98 0.15 -6.93 -1.57
N THR A 99 -1.02 -6.62 -2.08
CA THR A 99 -1.76 -5.41 -1.73
C THR A 99 -3.18 -5.80 -1.36
N VAL A 100 -3.54 -5.52 -0.12
CA VAL A 100 -4.86 -5.85 0.41
C VAL A 100 -5.27 -4.79 1.42
N ILE A 101 -6.53 -4.40 1.36
CA ILE A 101 -7.16 -3.50 2.32
C ILE A 101 -8.50 -4.15 2.66
N GLN A 102 -8.97 -4.08 3.90
CA GLN A 102 -10.29 -4.60 4.23
C GLN A 102 -11.37 -3.86 3.41
N LYS A 103 -12.42 -4.57 2.97
CA LYS A 103 -13.48 -4.06 2.08
C LYS A 103 -14.10 -2.75 2.60
N LYS A 104 -14.30 -2.66 3.92
CA LYS A 104 -14.81 -1.45 4.58
C LYS A 104 -13.97 -0.19 4.32
N TYR A 105 -12.69 -0.31 3.96
CA TYR A 105 -11.78 0.81 3.65
C TYR A 105 -11.42 0.96 2.16
N TRP A 106 -12.03 0.20 1.25
CA TRP A 106 -11.80 0.30 -0.21
C TRP A 106 -12.19 1.65 -0.85
N GLY A 107 -11.33 2.21 -1.71
CA GLY A 107 -11.58 3.52 -2.33
C GLY A 107 -11.19 4.72 -1.47
N THR A 108 -10.62 4.48 -0.28
CA THR A 108 -9.81 5.50 0.41
C THR A 108 -8.54 5.80 -0.40
N ARG A 109 -8.03 7.03 -0.32
CA ARG A 109 -6.79 7.44 -1.03
C ARG A 109 -5.51 7.17 -0.24
N THR A 110 -5.62 6.48 0.89
CA THR A 110 -4.56 6.38 1.90
C THR A 110 -3.35 5.62 1.38
N LEU A 111 -3.56 4.51 0.66
CA LEU A 111 -2.48 3.74 0.06
C LEU A 111 -1.73 4.54 -1.00
N GLN A 112 -2.45 5.24 -1.89
CA GLN A 112 -1.89 6.09 -2.93
C GLN A 112 -1.03 7.20 -2.32
N SER A 113 -1.58 7.90 -1.31
CA SER A 113 -0.88 8.98 -0.62
C SER A 113 0.34 8.48 0.14
N ALA A 114 0.26 7.34 0.81
CA ALA A 114 1.40 6.76 1.54
C ALA A 114 2.49 6.27 0.58
N MET A 115 2.12 5.66 -0.55
CA MET A 115 3.06 5.26 -1.61
C MET A 115 3.76 6.48 -2.22
N LEU A 116 3.02 7.54 -2.54
CA LEU A 116 3.60 8.79 -3.07
C LEU A 116 4.58 9.42 -2.06
N LYS A 117 4.20 9.49 -0.77
CA LYS A 117 5.10 9.97 0.29
C LYS A 117 6.37 9.13 0.38
N PHE A 118 6.25 7.81 0.25
CA PHE A 118 7.42 6.93 0.26
C PHE A 118 8.33 7.15 -0.95
N MET A 119 7.77 7.26 -2.15
CA MET A 119 8.52 7.60 -3.36
C MET A 119 9.26 8.93 -3.22
N MET A 120 8.62 9.98 -2.70
CA MET A 120 9.29 11.26 -2.46
C MET A 120 10.48 11.10 -1.50
N LYS A 121 10.33 10.33 -0.42
CA LYS A 121 11.44 10.03 0.50
C LYS A 121 12.59 9.30 -0.19
N LEU A 122 12.30 8.32 -1.05
CA LEU A 122 13.33 7.62 -1.82
C LEU A 122 14.06 8.58 -2.76
N ARG A 123 13.33 9.46 -3.47
CA ARG A 123 13.93 10.45 -4.37
C ARG A 123 14.85 11.45 -3.65
N VAL A 124 14.48 11.85 -2.43
CA VAL A 124 15.32 12.72 -1.60
C VAL A 124 16.55 11.97 -1.07
N LYS A 125 16.40 10.69 -0.69
CA LYS A 125 17.50 9.87 -0.18
C LYS A 125 18.50 9.47 -1.27
N TYR A 126 18.04 9.31 -2.51
CA TYR A 126 18.84 8.89 -3.65
C TYR A 126 18.71 9.89 -4.81
N PRO A 127 19.23 11.13 -4.65
CA PRO A 127 19.01 12.23 -5.60
C PRO A 127 19.74 12.06 -6.94
N ALA A 128 20.83 11.29 -6.97
CA ALA A 128 21.60 10.98 -8.18
C ALA A 128 20.86 10.04 -9.15
N ASN A 129 19.77 9.41 -8.69
CA ASN A 129 19.04 8.42 -9.46
C ASN A 129 17.99 9.11 -10.32
N SER A 130 18.41 9.54 -11.51
CA SER A 130 17.57 10.30 -12.46
C SER A 130 16.29 9.56 -12.89
N ASN A 131 16.22 8.24 -12.71
CA ASN A 131 15.15 7.37 -13.21
C ASN A 131 14.57 6.47 -12.10
N MET A 132 13.69 7.03 -11.26
CA MET A 132 12.90 6.24 -10.31
C MET A 132 11.58 5.78 -10.96
N ARG A 133 11.40 4.46 -11.10
CA ARG A 133 10.19 3.86 -11.68
C ARG A 133 9.41 3.09 -10.62
N CYS A 134 8.10 3.30 -10.59
CA CYS A 134 7.17 2.59 -9.73
C CYS A 134 6.16 1.86 -10.62
N ASP A 135 6.27 0.54 -10.71
CA ASP A 135 5.36 -0.27 -11.52
C ASP A 135 3.99 -0.48 -10.84
N SER A 136 3.88 -0.10 -9.56
CA SER A 136 2.67 -0.22 -8.73
C SER A 136 1.50 0.68 -9.16
N PHE A 137 1.77 1.83 -9.79
CA PHE A 137 0.71 2.79 -10.14
C PHE A 137 -0.19 2.31 -11.28
N LYS A 138 0.31 1.46 -12.19
CA LYS A 138 -0.52 0.88 -13.26
C LYS A 138 -1.57 -0.06 -12.70
N SER A 139 -1.18 -0.98 -11.82
CA SER A 139 -2.10 -1.97 -11.22
C SER A 139 -3.13 -1.32 -10.30
N LEU A 140 -2.74 -0.31 -9.51
CA LEU A 140 -3.66 0.37 -8.60
C LEU A 140 -4.68 1.28 -9.31
N MET A 141 -4.31 1.90 -10.45
CA MET A 141 -5.29 2.60 -11.29
C MET A 141 -6.28 1.64 -11.94
N ILE A 142 -5.84 0.44 -12.33
CA ILE A 142 -6.71 -0.59 -12.91
C ILE A 142 -7.72 -1.07 -11.86
N ILE A 143 -7.30 -1.35 -10.62
CA ILE A 143 -8.20 -1.78 -9.53
C ILE A 143 -9.24 -0.69 -9.19
N ASN A 144 -8.84 0.59 -9.10
CA ASN A 144 -9.77 1.70 -8.87
C ASN A 144 -10.70 1.98 -10.05
N LYS A 145 -10.32 1.57 -11.27
CA LYS A 145 -11.18 1.66 -12.44
C LYS A 145 -12.20 0.53 -12.41
N LEU A 146 -11.79 -0.70 -12.07
CA LEU A 146 -12.65 -1.87 -11.95
C LEU A 146 -13.66 -1.77 -10.79
N SER A 147 -13.30 -1.18 -9.64
CA SER A 147 -14.23 -0.98 -8.51
C SER A 147 -15.32 0.05 -8.76
N LYS A 148 -15.25 0.82 -9.86
CA LYS A 148 -16.34 1.70 -10.30
C LYS A 148 -17.33 1.00 -11.24
N PHE A 149 -17.03 -0.22 -11.68
CA PHE A 149 -17.84 -1.01 -12.60
C PHE A 149 -18.44 -2.28 -11.95
N LEU A 150 -18.19 -2.48 -10.66
CA LEU A 150 -18.82 -3.49 -9.80
C LEU A 150 -19.58 -2.76 -8.68
#